data_AF-A0A6P0TLZ2-F1
#
_entry.id   AF-A0A6P0TLZ2-F1
#
_cell.length_a   1.000
_cell.length_b   1.000
_cell.length_c   1.000
_cell.angle_alpha   90.00
_cell.angle_beta   90.00
_cell.angle_gamma   90.00
#
_symmetry.space_group_name_H-M   'P 1'
#
loop_
_entity.id
_entity.type
_entity.pdbx_description
1 polymer ?
#
loop_
_entity_poly.entity_id
_entity_poly.type
_entity_poly.pdbx_seq_one_letter_code
_entity_poly.pdbx_strand_id
1 'polypeptide(L)'
;MEQKLLHDRSLNYFWRAIALSTVIWTGIIGCSPRLRTEAIADQIYAELRQQDDIDVENIICPHQLKPEVGQVFRCAGVLEQDAIFVITVEQINELGEVIWEVPHSQGVINLAKLERYLVQSIGRSLGELPTVDCGGDYRINRQGERFDCTVDSNVIIDQRRLETIQVKLDSLGNINWHQVRNLVSTEELEELEALEAEETVTDSTTS
;
A
#
# COMPACT_ATOMS: atom_id res chain seq x y z
N MET A 1 -2.31 29.74 19.96
CA MET A 1 -3.70 29.96 19.54
C MET A 1 -4.58 28.97 20.29
N GLU A 2 -5.17 29.45 21.38
CA GLU A 2 -6.19 28.78 22.17
C GLU A 2 -7.55 28.93 21.48
N GLN A 3 -8.34 27.86 21.37
CA GLN A 3 -9.82 27.85 21.41
C GLN A 3 -10.24 26.43 21.88
N LYS A 4 -10.64 26.21 23.14
CA LYS A 4 -11.98 26.39 23.74
C LYS A 4 -13.13 26.01 22.82
N LEU A 5 -13.78 24.88 23.11
CA LEU A 5 -15.25 24.76 23.15
C LEU A 5 -15.66 23.48 23.90
N LEU A 6 -16.05 23.70 25.15
CA LEU A 6 -16.72 22.76 26.04
C LEU A 6 -18.13 22.52 25.51
N HIS A 7 -18.51 21.24 25.33
CA HIS A 7 -19.90 20.85 25.08
C HIS A 7 -20.58 20.39 26.37
N ASP A 8 -21.87 20.62 26.37
CA ASP A 8 -22.71 21.03 27.49
C ASP A 8 -23.18 19.85 28.37
N ARG A 9 -23.37 20.16 29.65
CA ARG A 9 -24.03 19.29 30.64
C ARG A 9 -25.54 19.46 30.50
N SER A 10 -26.29 18.37 30.39
CA SER A 10 -27.67 18.37 30.89
C SER A 10 -27.90 17.18 31.83
N LEU A 11 -27.93 17.54 33.12
CA LEU A 11 -28.52 16.77 34.20
C LEU A 11 -30.04 16.86 34.07
N ASN A 12 -30.74 15.73 34.02
CA ASN A 12 -32.12 15.66 34.49
C ASN A 12 -32.30 14.45 35.40
N TYR A 13 -32.49 14.78 36.67
CA TYR A 13 -33.01 13.96 37.75
C TYR A 13 -34.42 13.47 37.42
N PHE A 14 -34.72 12.19 37.67
CA PHE A 14 -36.06 11.78 38.08
C PHE A 14 -35.98 10.59 39.05
N TRP A 15 -36.02 10.93 40.33
CA TRP A 15 -36.28 10.01 41.44
C TRP A 15 -37.75 9.55 41.39
N ARG A 16 -38.02 8.24 41.38
CA ARG A 16 -39.18 7.64 42.07
C ARG A 16 -38.84 6.23 42.57
N ALA A 17 -39.04 6.05 43.87
CA ALA A 17 -38.90 4.81 44.63
C ALA A 17 -40.19 3.97 44.59
N ILE A 18 -40.10 2.67 44.31
CA ILE A 18 -41.08 1.59 44.60
C ILE A 18 -40.27 0.27 44.65
N ALA A 19 -39.94 -0.27 45.83
CA ALA A 19 -40.63 -1.34 46.59
C ALA A 19 -40.52 -2.78 46.02
N LEU A 20 -39.83 -3.63 46.81
CA LEU A 20 -39.93 -5.10 46.97
C LEU A 20 -40.48 -5.95 45.80
N SER A 21 -39.64 -6.82 45.21
CA SER A 21 -39.94 -8.26 44.98
C SER A 21 -38.80 -9.02 44.30
N THR A 22 -38.53 -10.22 44.84
CA THR A 22 -37.90 -11.40 44.20
C THR A 22 -36.54 -11.23 43.52
N VAL A 23 -35.49 -11.65 44.24
CA VAL A 23 -34.15 -11.93 43.71
C VAL A 23 -34.23 -13.19 42.84
N ILE A 24 -34.56 -13.02 41.56
CA ILE A 24 -34.33 -14.04 40.55
C ILE A 24 -32.85 -13.91 40.15
N TRP A 25 -32.01 -14.84 40.61
CA TRP A 25 -30.66 -15.05 40.09
C TRP A 25 -30.77 -15.63 38.68
N THR A 26 -31.10 -14.79 37.70
CA THR A 26 -30.85 -15.09 36.30
C THR A 26 -29.34 -14.98 36.10
N GLY A 27 -28.67 -16.13 36.04
CA GLY A 27 -27.28 -16.21 35.62
C GLY A 27 -27.18 -15.57 34.24
N ILE A 28 -26.61 -14.36 34.19
CA ILE A 28 -26.30 -13.67 32.96
C ILE A 28 -25.15 -14.48 32.35
N ILE A 29 -25.48 -15.42 31.48
CA ILE A 29 -24.51 -16.05 30.59
C ILE A 29 -24.01 -14.89 29.73
N GLY A 30 -22.91 -14.27 30.16
CA GLY A 30 -22.32 -13.12 29.52
C GLY A 30 -21.86 -13.52 28.13
N CYS A 31 -22.70 -13.26 27.13
CA CYS A 31 -22.34 -13.31 25.74
C CYS A 31 -21.32 -12.18 25.53
N SER A 32 -20.04 -12.50 25.76
CA SER A 32 -18.96 -11.55 25.53
C SER A 32 -18.91 -11.30 24.02
N PRO A 33 -18.92 -10.04 23.57
CA PRO A 33 -18.80 -9.74 22.15
C PRO A 33 -17.52 -10.39 21.62
N ARG A 34 -17.63 -11.04 20.46
CA ARG A 34 -16.51 -11.69 19.76
C ARG A 34 -16.22 -10.90 18.50
N LEU A 35 -14.94 -10.77 18.16
CA LEU A 35 -14.54 -10.16 16.91
C LEU A 35 -14.93 -11.12 15.78
N ARG A 36 -15.68 -10.64 14.79
CA ARG A 36 -16.13 -11.44 13.63
C ARG A 36 -15.00 -11.50 12.61
N THR A 37 -14.02 -12.35 12.87
CA THR A 37 -12.81 -12.49 12.04
C THR A 37 -13.11 -12.96 10.62
N GLU A 38 -14.22 -13.67 10.42
CA GLU A 38 -14.70 -14.08 9.09
C GLU A 38 -15.12 -12.86 8.26
N ALA A 39 -15.84 -11.90 8.85
CA ALA A 39 -16.24 -10.67 8.16
C ALA A 39 -15.02 -9.78 7.83
N ILE A 40 -14.01 -9.78 8.70
CA ILE A 40 -12.74 -9.09 8.44
C ILE A 40 -11.99 -9.76 7.28
N ALA A 41 -11.94 -11.10 7.25
CA ALA A 41 -11.31 -11.83 6.15
C ALA A 41 -12.00 -11.53 4.80
N ASP A 42 -13.35 -11.54 4.78
CA ASP A 42 -14.14 -11.21 3.59
C ASP A 42 -13.91 -9.77 3.12
N GLN A 43 -13.81 -8.82 4.06
CA GLN A 43 -13.50 -7.43 3.75
C GLN A 43 -12.11 -7.29 3.11
N ILE A 44 -11.07 -7.82 3.75
CA ILE A 44 -9.70 -7.76 3.24
C ILE A 44 -9.61 -8.43 1.86
N TYR A 45 -10.34 -9.54 1.67
CA TYR A 45 -10.39 -10.26 0.40
C TYR A 45 -11.00 -9.41 -0.72
N ALA A 46 -12.12 -8.74 -0.42
CA ALA A 46 -12.77 -7.85 -1.38
C ALA A 46 -11.90 -6.64 -1.73
N GLU A 47 -11.19 -6.06 -0.77
CA GLU A 47 -10.29 -4.93 -0.99
C GLU A 47 -9.04 -5.34 -1.79
N LEU A 48 -8.43 -6.51 -1.51
CA LEU A 48 -7.30 -7.01 -2.29
C LEU A 48 -7.70 -7.34 -3.74
N ARG A 49 -8.92 -7.84 -3.98
CA ARG A 49 -9.42 -8.14 -5.33
C ARG A 49 -9.76 -6.92 -6.18
N GLN A 50 -9.83 -5.74 -5.59
CA GLN A 50 -9.95 -4.49 -6.35
C GLN A 50 -8.62 -4.06 -6.97
N GLN A 51 -7.51 -4.70 -6.57
CA GLN A 51 -6.18 -4.47 -7.14
C GLN A 51 -6.01 -5.42 -8.32
N ASP A 52 -5.76 -4.88 -9.52
CA ASP A 52 -5.72 -5.66 -10.77
C ASP A 52 -4.61 -6.74 -10.80
N ASP A 53 -3.59 -6.62 -9.94
CA ASP A 53 -2.35 -7.43 -10.00
C ASP A 53 -2.21 -8.44 -8.84
N ILE A 54 -3.28 -8.67 -8.07
CA ILE A 54 -3.28 -9.67 -6.98
C ILE A 54 -4.48 -10.62 -7.12
N ASP A 55 -4.19 -11.87 -7.46
CA ASP A 55 -5.18 -12.94 -7.34
C ASP A 55 -5.03 -13.69 -6.02
N VAL A 56 -5.84 -13.28 -5.04
CA VAL A 56 -5.97 -13.96 -3.75
C VAL A 56 -7.03 -15.06 -3.87
N GLU A 57 -6.67 -16.29 -3.51
CA GLU A 57 -7.60 -17.41 -3.46
C GLU A 57 -8.43 -17.37 -2.18
N ASN A 58 -7.79 -17.16 -1.03
CA ASN A 58 -8.44 -17.18 0.28
C ASN A 58 -7.70 -16.32 1.34
N ILE A 59 -8.41 -15.92 2.39
CA ILE A 59 -7.84 -15.28 3.58
C ILE A 59 -8.25 -16.04 4.83
N ILE A 60 -7.26 -16.42 5.64
CA ILE A 60 -7.44 -17.20 6.86
C ILE A 60 -7.04 -16.33 8.06
N CYS A 61 -8.01 -15.94 8.87
CA CYS A 61 -7.78 -15.23 10.12
C CYS A 61 -7.95 -16.18 11.33
N PRO A 62 -7.26 -15.94 12.46
CA PRO A 62 -7.44 -16.73 13.67
C PRO A 62 -8.87 -16.62 14.19
N HIS A 63 -9.45 -17.73 14.63
CA HIS A 63 -10.80 -17.72 15.21
C HIS A 63 -10.78 -17.29 16.67
N GLN A 64 -11.94 -16.83 17.16
CA GLN A 64 -12.21 -16.58 18.58
C GLN A 64 -11.34 -15.49 19.23
N LEU A 65 -11.07 -14.41 18.48
CA LEU A 65 -10.44 -13.23 19.07
C LEU A 65 -11.41 -12.47 19.98
N LYS A 66 -10.91 -12.12 21.17
CA LYS A 66 -11.60 -11.21 22.09
C LYS A 66 -11.35 -9.78 21.60
N PRO A 67 -12.39 -8.99 21.31
CA PRO A 67 -12.24 -7.59 20.90
C PRO A 67 -11.45 -6.80 21.94
N GLU A 68 -10.39 -6.14 21.48
CA GLU A 68 -9.53 -5.30 22.31
C GLU A 68 -8.90 -4.20 21.43
N VAL A 69 -9.08 -2.94 21.82
CA VAL A 69 -8.54 -1.80 21.05
C VAL A 69 -7.02 -1.84 21.08
N GLY A 70 -6.40 -1.66 19.90
CA GLY A 70 -4.97 -1.81 19.70
C GLY A 70 -4.51 -3.27 19.63
N GLN A 71 -5.42 -4.25 19.68
CA GLN A 71 -5.06 -5.65 19.49
C GLN A 71 -4.60 -5.87 18.06
N VAL A 72 -3.38 -6.39 17.93
CA VAL A 72 -2.78 -6.77 16.65
C VAL A 72 -2.87 -8.29 16.50
N PHE A 73 -3.35 -8.75 15.36
CA PHE A 73 -3.36 -10.15 14.98
C PHE A 73 -2.93 -10.31 13.52
N ARG A 74 -2.69 -11.56 13.10
CA ARG A 74 -2.17 -11.88 11.77
C ARG A 74 -3.16 -12.77 11.04
N CYS A 75 -3.54 -12.39 9.83
CA CYS A 75 -4.22 -13.27 8.88
C CYS A 75 -3.20 -13.79 7.86
N ALA A 76 -3.51 -14.91 7.24
CA ALA A 76 -2.74 -15.49 6.15
C ALA A 76 -3.54 -15.37 4.86
N GLY A 77 -2.98 -14.69 3.86
CA GLY A 77 -3.52 -14.70 2.49
C GLY A 77 -2.89 -15.85 1.69
N VAL A 78 -3.72 -16.58 0.95
CA VAL A 78 -3.32 -17.67 0.06
C VAL A 78 -3.45 -17.16 -1.37
N LEU A 79 -2.36 -17.19 -2.12
CA LEU A 79 -2.30 -16.90 -3.55
C LEU A 79 -2.39 -18.21 -4.35
N GLU A 80 -2.43 -18.10 -5.66
CA GLU A 80 -2.24 -19.25 -6.55
C GLU A 80 -0.95 -20.04 -6.20
N GLN A 81 -0.98 -21.35 -6.46
CA GLN A 81 0.15 -22.27 -6.19
C GLN A 81 0.51 -22.40 -4.70
N ASP A 82 -0.47 -22.21 -3.81
CA ASP A 82 -0.34 -22.35 -2.35
C ASP A 82 0.70 -21.38 -1.73
N ALA A 83 1.03 -20.27 -2.41
CA ALA A 83 1.92 -19.26 -1.84
C ALA A 83 1.20 -18.46 -0.76
N ILE A 84 1.81 -18.36 0.43
CA ILE A 84 1.20 -17.70 1.59
C ILE A 84 1.91 -16.37 1.88
N PHE A 85 1.12 -15.33 2.16
CA PHE A 85 1.61 -14.07 2.71
C PHE A 85 0.89 -13.73 4.01
N VAL A 86 1.53 -12.90 4.85
CA VAL A 86 0.97 -12.49 6.14
C VAL A 86 0.33 -11.12 5.97
N ILE A 87 -0.85 -10.95 6.55
CA ILE A 87 -1.57 -9.68 6.68
C ILE A 87 -1.58 -9.31 8.16
N THR A 88 -1.10 -8.11 8.50
CA THR A 88 -1.16 -7.61 9.88
C THR A 88 -2.43 -6.78 10.03
N VAL A 89 -3.25 -7.11 11.02
CA VAL A 89 -4.53 -6.47 11.28
C VAL A 89 -4.50 -5.88 12.68
N GLU A 90 -4.87 -4.61 12.82
CA GLU A 90 -4.98 -3.90 14.09
C GLU A 90 -6.42 -3.44 14.31
N GLN A 91 -6.99 -3.81 15.45
CA GLN A 91 -8.31 -3.34 15.84
C GLN A 91 -8.23 -1.91 16.39
N ILE A 92 -8.90 -0.96 15.74
CA ILE A 92 -8.80 0.47 16.08
C ILE A 92 -9.89 0.94 17.05
N ASN A 93 -10.95 0.16 17.27
CA ASN A 93 -12.00 0.49 18.24
C ASN A 93 -12.80 -0.73 18.76
N GLU A 94 -13.66 -0.49 19.75
CA GLU A 94 -14.48 -1.52 20.40
C GLU A 94 -15.60 -2.08 19.50
N LEU A 95 -15.93 -1.38 18.40
CA LEU A 95 -16.93 -1.81 17.42
C LEU A 95 -16.40 -2.91 16.49
N GLY A 96 -15.08 -3.16 16.52
CA GLY A 96 -14.42 -4.15 15.68
C GLY A 96 -13.99 -3.60 14.32
N GLU A 97 -13.91 -2.28 14.16
CA GLU A 97 -13.24 -1.70 13.00
C GLU A 97 -11.75 -2.01 13.08
N VAL A 98 -11.17 -2.28 11.91
CA VAL A 98 -9.76 -2.66 11.79
C VAL A 98 -9.08 -1.85 10.71
N ILE A 99 -7.78 -1.64 10.89
CA ILE A 99 -6.87 -1.30 9.80
C ILE A 99 -5.99 -2.51 9.53
N TRP A 100 -5.56 -2.68 8.29
CA TRP A 100 -4.71 -3.80 7.93
C TRP A 100 -3.64 -3.37 6.92
N GLU A 101 -2.53 -4.11 6.92
CA GLU A 101 -1.49 -3.94 5.93
C GLU A 101 -0.83 -5.29 5.59
N VAL A 102 -0.41 -5.44 4.33
CA VAL A 102 0.52 -6.51 3.94
C VAL A 102 1.94 -5.96 4.10
N PRO A 103 2.75 -6.43 5.07
CA PRO A 103 4.17 -6.14 5.09
C PRO A 103 4.86 -6.71 3.84
N HIS A 104 6.02 -6.16 3.50
CA HIS A 104 6.86 -6.75 2.46
C HIS A 104 7.13 -8.22 2.79
N SER A 105 6.80 -9.10 1.85
CA SER A 105 6.94 -10.54 1.98
C SER A 105 7.50 -11.14 0.70
N GLN A 106 7.86 -12.42 0.73
CA GLN A 106 8.35 -13.12 -0.46
C GLN A 106 7.29 -13.24 -1.56
N GLY A 107 5.99 -13.27 -1.22
CA GLY A 107 4.90 -13.44 -2.19
C GLY A 107 4.18 -12.16 -2.60
N VAL A 108 4.17 -11.13 -1.73
CA VAL A 108 3.49 -9.85 -2.00
C VAL A 108 4.39 -8.68 -1.59
N ILE A 109 4.51 -7.71 -2.48
CA ILE A 109 5.22 -6.44 -2.32
C ILE A 109 4.22 -5.37 -1.92
N ASN A 110 4.57 -4.55 -0.94
CA ASN A 110 3.81 -3.35 -0.60
C ASN A 110 4.46 -2.16 -1.33
N LEU A 111 3.88 -1.76 -2.45
CA LEU A 111 4.46 -0.78 -3.36
C LEU A 111 4.61 0.60 -2.70
N ALA A 112 3.66 1.03 -1.87
CA ALA A 112 3.79 2.28 -1.10
C ALA A 112 4.98 2.28 -0.11
N LYS A 113 5.33 1.13 0.49
CA LYS A 113 6.55 0.98 1.30
C LYS A 113 7.81 0.95 0.43
N LEU A 114 7.73 0.33 -0.74
CA LEU A 114 8.83 0.23 -1.70
C LEU A 114 9.19 1.60 -2.27
N GLU A 115 8.20 2.36 -2.73
CA GLU A 115 8.37 3.73 -3.24
C GLU A 115 9.03 4.62 -2.21
N ARG A 116 8.57 4.61 -0.95
CA ARG A 116 9.23 5.34 0.14
C ARG A 116 10.69 4.94 0.34
N TYR A 117 11.02 3.66 0.20
CA TYR A 117 12.40 3.19 0.23
C TYR A 117 13.21 3.73 -0.95
N LEU A 118 12.66 3.67 -2.17
CA LEU A 118 13.30 4.13 -3.41
C LEU A 118 13.53 5.65 -3.37
N VAL A 119 12.54 6.45 -3.00
CA VAL A 119 12.65 7.91 -2.82
C VAL A 119 13.81 8.26 -1.89
N GLN A 120 13.92 7.57 -0.75
CA GLN A 120 15.03 7.81 0.20
C GLN A 120 16.38 7.33 -0.34
N SER A 121 16.43 6.17 -1.00
CA SER A 121 17.67 5.58 -1.52
C SER A 121 18.25 6.41 -2.66
N ILE A 122 17.38 6.80 -3.61
CA ILE A 122 17.72 7.65 -4.74
C ILE A 122 18.10 9.05 -4.23
N GLY A 123 17.29 9.64 -3.35
CA GLY A 123 17.53 10.99 -2.89
C GLY A 123 18.79 11.16 -2.02
N ARG A 124 19.22 10.13 -1.30
CA ARG A 124 20.55 10.13 -0.65
C ARG A 124 21.70 10.18 -1.65
N SER A 125 21.51 9.62 -2.84
CA SER A 125 22.54 9.57 -3.89
C SER A 125 22.58 10.87 -4.69
N LEU A 126 21.44 11.54 -4.85
CA LEU A 126 21.27 12.68 -5.76
C LEU A 126 21.15 14.03 -5.03
N GLY A 127 20.87 14.03 -3.72
CA GLY A 127 20.70 15.25 -2.92
C GLY A 127 19.31 15.89 -3.03
N GLU A 128 18.41 15.30 -3.81
CA GLU A 128 17.01 15.72 -3.99
C GLU A 128 16.08 14.51 -3.88
N LEU A 129 14.89 14.67 -3.31
CA LEU A 129 13.92 13.59 -3.17
C LEU A 129 13.04 13.53 -4.44
N PRO A 130 13.16 12.49 -5.28
CA PRO A 130 12.27 12.34 -6.43
C PRO A 130 10.88 11.87 -5.98
N THR A 131 9.91 11.93 -6.88
CA THR A 131 8.67 11.15 -6.77
C THR A 131 8.87 9.83 -7.51
N VAL A 132 8.43 8.72 -6.93
CA VAL A 132 8.51 7.38 -7.54
C VAL A 132 7.12 6.77 -7.54
N ASP A 133 6.69 6.24 -8.68
CA ASP A 133 5.41 5.53 -8.86
C ASP A 133 5.67 4.14 -9.44
N CYS A 134 5.24 3.12 -8.71
CA CYS A 134 5.38 1.71 -9.07
C CYS A 134 4.05 1.06 -9.50
N GLY A 135 2.98 1.85 -9.71
CA GLY A 135 1.75 1.40 -10.37
C GLY A 135 0.70 0.73 -9.50
N GLY A 136 0.67 0.96 -8.18
CA GLY A 136 -0.40 0.45 -7.29
C GLY A 136 -0.04 0.41 -5.82
N ASP A 137 -0.88 -0.22 -5.00
CA ASP A 137 -0.61 -0.40 -3.56
C ASP A 137 0.20 -1.68 -3.26
N TYR A 138 -0.09 -2.73 -4.02
CA TYR A 138 0.46 -4.06 -3.81
C TYR A 138 0.67 -4.79 -5.14
N ARG A 139 1.67 -5.69 -5.17
CA ARG A 139 2.01 -6.51 -6.35
C ARG A 139 2.45 -7.91 -5.93
N ILE A 140 2.09 -8.94 -6.68
CA ILE A 140 2.63 -10.29 -6.47
C ILE A 140 4.12 -10.30 -6.82
N ASN A 141 4.95 -10.85 -5.93
CA ASN A 141 6.37 -11.03 -6.17
C ASN A 141 6.65 -12.43 -6.72
N ARG A 142 6.86 -12.57 -8.03
CA ARG A 142 7.40 -13.82 -8.57
C ARG A 142 8.92 -13.80 -8.49
N GLN A 143 9.52 -14.89 -8.00
CA GLN A 143 10.96 -14.93 -7.82
C GLN A 143 11.71 -14.61 -9.11
N GLY A 144 12.59 -13.62 -9.05
CA GLY A 144 13.41 -13.20 -10.19
C GLY A 144 12.69 -12.26 -11.16
N GLU A 145 11.40 -11.99 -10.98
CA GLU A 145 10.66 -11.00 -11.75
C GLU A 145 11.27 -9.61 -11.57
N ARG A 146 11.15 -8.82 -12.63
CA ARG A 146 11.51 -7.41 -12.64
C ARG A 146 10.30 -6.61 -13.07
N PHE A 147 10.14 -5.43 -12.49
CA PHE A 147 9.13 -4.47 -12.88
C PHE A 147 9.71 -3.07 -12.83
N ASP A 148 9.10 -2.16 -13.57
CA ASP A 148 9.58 -0.81 -13.72
C ASP A 148 8.76 0.13 -12.84
N CYS A 149 9.43 1.08 -12.20
CA CYS A 149 8.81 2.22 -11.54
C CYS A 149 9.21 3.49 -12.29
N THR A 150 8.25 4.40 -12.48
CA THR A 150 8.52 5.71 -13.05
C THR A 150 9.06 6.62 -11.96
N VAL A 151 9.95 7.51 -12.35
CA VAL A 151 10.58 8.50 -11.49
C VAL A 151 10.22 9.86 -12.07
N ASP A 152 9.30 10.56 -11.41
CA ASP A 152 9.02 11.95 -11.74
C ASP A 152 10.03 12.83 -11.01
N SER A 153 11.07 13.19 -11.74
CA SER A 153 12.13 14.06 -11.24
C SER A 153 12.79 14.82 -12.38
N ASN A 154 13.17 16.07 -12.11
CA ASN A 154 14.06 16.82 -12.99
C ASN A 154 15.53 16.36 -12.84
N VAL A 155 15.77 15.19 -12.24
CA VAL A 155 17.11 14.77 -11.85
C VAL A 155 17.86 14.22 -13.06
N ILE A 156 19.05 14.77 -13.26
CA ILE A 156 19.96 14.41 -14.35
C ILE A 156 21.11 13.57 -13.77
N ILE A 157 21.24 12.33 -14.24
CA ILE A 157 22.35 11.42 -13.94
C ILE A 157 23.10 11.17 -15.26
N ASP A 158 24.42 11.38 -15.28
CA ASP A 158 25.24 11.19 -16.48
C ASP A 158 24.67 11.90 -17.73
N GLN A 159 24.24 13.17 -17.56
CA GLN A 159 23.63 14.01 -18.61
C GLN A 159 22.27 13.50 -19.13
N ARG A 160 21.62 12.56 -18.44
CA ARG A 160 20.30 12.03 -18.82
C ARG A 160 19.30 12.11 -17.67
N ARG A 161 18.03 12.34 -18.00
CA ARG A 161 16.95 12.32 -17.00
C ARG A 161 16.73 10.89 -16.50
N LEU A 162 16.56 10.76 -15.19
CA LEU A 162 16.13 9.49 -14.60
C LEU A 162 14.60 9.42 -14.68
N GLU A 163 14.09 8.70 -15.66
CA GLU A 163 12.64 8.55 -15.89
C GLU A 163 12.11 7.21 -15.40
N THR A 164 12.92 6.15 -15.51
CA THR A 164 12.50 4.79 -15.16
C THR A 164 13.61 4.04 -14.43
N ILE A 165 13.23 3.34 -13.36
CA ILE A 165 14.08 2.38 -12.67
C ILE A 165 13.46 0.99 -12.74
N GLN A 166 14.31 -0.02 -12.87
CA GLN A 166 13.87 -1.41 -12.84
C GLN A 166 14.19 -2.01 -11.49
N VAL A 167 13.14 -2.48 -10.81
CA VAL A 167 13.18 -3.09 -9.49
C VAL A 167 13.18 -4.62 -9.63
N LYS A 168 13.96 -5.29 -8.79
CA LYS A 168 14.03 -6.73 -8.66
C LYS A 168 14.15 -7.12 -7.20
N LEU A 169 13.32 -8.07 -6.77
CA LEU A 169 13.46 -8.68 -5.45
C LEU A 169 14.24 -9.98 -5.57
N ASP A 170 15.16 -10.22 -4.64
CA ASP A 170 15.81 -11.52 -4.51
C ASP A 170 14.96 -12.51 -3.70
N SER A 171 15.43 -13.74 -3.55
CA SER A 171 14.72 -14.80 -2.80
C SER A 171 14.58 -14.52 -1.31
N LEU A 172 15.35 -13.56 -0.77
CA LEU A 172 15.27 -13.12 0.63
C LEU A 172 14.36 -11.89 0.78
N GLY A 173 13.81 -11.36 -0.32
CA GLY A 173 13.00 -10.16 -0.33
C GLY A 173 13.82 -8.86 -0.30
N ASN A 174 15.13 -8.91 -0.56
CA ASN A 174 15.93 -7.70 -0.66
C ASN A 174 15.65 -7.00 -1.99
N ILE A 175 15.49 -5.68 -1.92
CA ILE A 175 15.20 -4.83 -3.07
C ILE A 175 16.51 -4.43 -3.74
N ASN A 176 16.65 -4.82 -5.00
CA ASN A 176 17.70 -4.35 -5.90
C ASN A 176 17.06 -3.50 -6.99
N TRP A 177 17.61 -2.34 -7.29
CA TRP A 177 17.12 -1.49 -8.38
C TRP A 177 18.28 -0.96 -9.22
N HIS A 178 18.01 -0.68 -10.49
CA HIS A 178 18.98 -0.09 -11.41
C HIS A 178 18.29 0.83 -12.40
N GLN A 179 19.02 1.83 -12.89
CA GLN A 179 18.53 2.72 -13.93
C GLN A 179 18.35 1.96 -15.24
N VAL A 180 17.18 2.06 -15.86
CA VAL A 180 16.97 1.59 -17.23
C VAL A 180 17.59 2.63 -18.15
N ARG A 181 18.68 2.25 -18.82
CA ARG A 181 19.23 3.08 -19.90
C ARG A 181 18.43 2.76 -21.15
N ASN A 182 17.44 3.59 -21.46
CA ASN A 182 16.94 3.67 -22.83
C ASN A 182 18.11 4.19 -23.67
N LEU A 183 18.83 3.25 -24.30
CA LEU A 183 19.64 3.60 -25.44
C LEU A 183 18.61 3.98 -26.50
N VAL A 184 18.42 5.29 -26.70
CA VAL A 184 17.77 5.79 -27.93
C VAL A 184 18.46 5.03 -29.04
N SER A 185 17.68 4.25 -29.80
CA SER A 185 18.27 3.41 -30.83
C SER A 185 19.00 4.33 -31.80
N THR A 186 20.16 3.91 -32.29
CA THR A 186 20.92 4.72 -33.25
C THR A 186 20.07 5.05 -34.49
N GLU A 187 19.08 4.22 -34.83
CA GLU A 187 18.09 4.49 -35.87
C GLU A 187 17.22 5.73 -35.58
N GLU A 188 16.70 5.91 -34.36
CA GLU A 188 15.95 7.14 -34.02
C GLU A 188 16.85 8.38 -34.04
N LEU A 189 18.13 8.23 -33.68
CA LEU A 189 19.12 9.31 -33.78
C LEU A 189 19.44 9.66 -35.25
N GLU A 190 19.60 8.67 -36.12
CA GLU A 190 19.83 8.88 -37.55
C GLU A 190 18.61 9.50 -38.26
N GLU A 191 17.39 9.14 -37.86
CA GLU A 191 16.16 9.74 -38.41
C GLU A 191 16.00 11.21 -37.97
N LEU A 192 16.37 11.54 -36.73
CA LEU A 192 16.39 12.93 -36.25
C LEU A 192 17.45 13.78 -36.96
N GLU A 193 18.67 13.25 -37.17
CA GLU A 193 19.72 13.97 -37.93
C GLU A 193 19.35 14.16 -39.41
N ALA A 194 18.62 13.21 -40.02
CA ALA A 194 18.15 13.32 -41.40
C ALA A 194 17.10 14.43 -41.57
N LEU A 195 16.22 14.63 -40.57
CA LEU A 195 15.20 15.69 -40.59
C LEU A 195 15.81 17.09 -40.44
N GLU A 196 16.85 17.27 -39.62
CA GLU A 196 17.54 18.56 -39.50
C GLU A 196 18.31 18.95 -40.79
N ALA A 197 18.75 17.98 -41.59
CA ALA A 197 19.47 18.25 -42.84
C ALA A 197 18.57 18.85 -43.94
N GLU A 198 17.28 18.49 -44.00
CA GLU A 198 16.36 18.99 -45.04
C GLU A 198 15.93 20.45 -44.85
N GLU A 199 15.88 20.97 -43.62
CA GLU A 199 15.47 22.37 -43.37
C GLU A 199 16.53 23.40 -43.80
N THR A 200 17.80 23.00 -43.96
CA THR A 200 18.89 23.94 -44.30
C THR A 200 18.94 24.39 -45.77
N VAL A 201 18.10 23.85 -46.66
CA VAL A 201 18.26 24.03 -48.12
C VAL A 201 17.31 25.07 -48.75
N THR A 202 16.33 25.61 -48.02
CA THR A 202 15.28 26.45 -48.66
C THR A 202 15.46 27.98 -48.58
N ASP A 203 16.47 28.53 -47.91
CA ASP A 203 16.53 30.00 -47.64
C ASP A 203 17.54 30.81 -48.49
N SER A 204 17.93 30.35 -49.68
CA SER A 204 18.94 31.06 -50.50
C SER A 204 18.50 31.44 -51.93
N THR A 205 17.23 31.80 -52.15
CA THR A 205 16.79 32.37 -53.44
C THR A 205 15.84 33.56 -53.25
N THR A 206 16.35 34.71 -52.81
CA THR A 206 15.75 36.02 -53.13
C THR A 206 16.83 37.10 -53.07
N SER A 207 17.46 37.40 -54.21
CA SER A 207 18.12 38.69 -54.53
C SER A 207 18.30 38.79 -56.04
#